data_AF-A0A4Q6CEV5-F1
#
_entry.id   AF-A0A4Q6CEV5-F1
#
_cell.length_a   1.000
_cell.length_b   1.000
_cell.length_c   1.000
_cell.angle_alpha   90.00
_cell.angle_beta   90.00
_cell.angle_gamma   90.00
#
_symmetry.space_group_name_H-M   'P 1'
#
loop_
_entity.id
_entity.type
_entity.pdbx_description
1 polymer ?
#
loop_
_entity_poly.entity_id
_entity_poly.type
_entity_poly.pdbx_seq_one_letter_code
_entity_poly.pdbx_strand_id
1 'polypeptide(L)' 'MNEQHLTRKELARRWNCSVETIKRKEKSQRNPVIPLKMGERFLRYRLSDIERIEREAEAGNP' A
#
# COMPACT_ATOMS: atom_id res chain seq x y z
N MET A 1 4.10 11.38 -17.83
CA MET A 1 3.53 11.35 -16.47
C MET A 1 4.21 10.21 -15.71
N ASN A 2 5.00 10.51 -14.67
CA ASN A 2 5.76 9.49 -13.94
C ASN A 2 4.83 8.76 -12.96
N GLU A 3 4.43 7.53 -13.28
CA GLU A 3 3.74 6.66 -12.34
C GLU A 3 4.74 6.23 -11.24
N GLN A 4 4.60 6.82 -10.05
CA GLN A 4 5.48 6.53 -8.91
C GLN A 4 5.08 5.22 -8.25
N HIS A 5 6.07 4.37 -8.02
CA HIS A 5 5.90 3.06 -7.43
C HIS A 5 6.64 3.00 -6.10
N LEU A 6 5.91 2.79 -5.02
CA LEU A 6 6.46 2.69 -3.67
C LEU A 6 6.85 1.25 -3.35
N THR A 7 7.97 1.07 -2.66
CA THR A 7 8.32 -0.20 -2.03
C THR A 7 7.58 -0.38 -0.70
N ARG A 8 7.57 -1.61 -0.15
CA ARG A 8 7.02 -1.88 1.20
C ARG A 8 7.63 -0.99 2.28
N LYS A 9 8.92 -0.67 2.20
CA LYS A 9 9.59 0.21 3.17
C LYS A 9 9.12 1.65 3.07
N GLU A 10 8.94 2.16 1.84
CA GLU A 10 8.43 3.52 1.65
C GLU A 10 6.97 3.64 2.06
N LEU A 11 6.14 2.66 1.70
CA LEU A 11 4.74 2.62 2.12
C LEU A 11 4.61 2.58 3.65
N ALA A 12 5.42 1.74 4.31
CA ALA A 12 5.51 1.67 5.76
C ALA A 12 5.88 3.03 6.39
N ARG A 13 6.89 3.72 5.84
CA ARG A 13 7.26 5.07 6.30
C ARG A 13 6.14 6.09 6.10
N ARG A 14 5.46 6.06 4.96
CA ARG A 14 4.36 6.98 4.63
C ARG A 14 3.18 6.83 5.60
N TRP A 15 2.77 5.59 5.88
CA TRP A 15 1.68 5.30 6.81
C TRP A 15 2.10 5.25 8.29
N ASN A 16 3.34 5.65 8.58
CA ASN A 16 3.91 5.61 9.93
C ASN A 16 3.71 4.25 10.62
N CYS A 17 3.83 3.16 9.86
CA CYS A 17 3.57 1.80 10.31
C CYS A 17 4.76 0.88 10.04
N SER A 18 4.82 -0.26 10.73
CA SER A 18 5.84 -1.27 10.47
C SER A 18 5.59 -2.02 9.16
N VAL A 19 6.67 -2.44 8.49
CA VAL A 19 6.59 -3.30 7.29
C VAL A 19 5.81 -4.59 7.57
N GLU A 20 5.88 -5.12 8.80
CA GLU A 20 5.06 -6.25 9.22
C GLU A 20 3.56 -5.94 9.23
N THR A 21 3.16 -4.74 9.61
CA THR A 21 1.76 -4.27 9.53
C THR A 21 1.31 -4.24 8.08
N ILE A 22 2.16 -3.75 7.17
CA ILE A 22 1.89 -3.81 5.73
C ILE A 22 1.72 -5.26 5.28
N LYS A 23 2.64 -6.17 5.64
CA LYS A 23 2.53 -7.61 5.32
C LYS A 23 1.26 -8.26 5.87
N ARG A 24 0.86 -7.93 7.10
CA ARG A 24 -0.40 -8.42 7.69
C ARG A 24 -1.61 -7.88 6.94
N LYS A 25 -1.58 -6.60 6.55
CA LYS A 25 -2.60 -5.97 5.70
C LYS A 25 -2.66 -6.58 4.30
N GLU A 26 -1.53 -6.92 3.68
CA GLU A 26 -1.47 -7.65 2.40
C GLU A 26 -2.15 -9.02 2.48
N LYS A 27 -2.04 -9.71 3.62
CA LYS A 27 -2.72 -10.99 3.87
C LYS A 27 -4.19 -10.84 4.25
N SER A 28 -4.62 -9.65 4.67
CA SER A 28 -5.99 -9.42 5.09
C SER A 28 -6.84 -9.14 3.85
N GLN A 29 -7.76 -10.06 3.52
CA GLN A 29 -8.68 -9.90 2.37
C GLN A 29 -9.53 -8.63 2.42
N ARG A 30 -9.60 -7.98 3.59
CA ARG A 30 -10.41 -6.78 3.83
C ARG A 30 -9.67 -5.47 3.51
N ASN A 31 -8.40 -5.54 3.10
CA ASN A 31 -7.58 -4.36 2.93
C ASN A 31 -7.38 -4.05 1.43
N PRO A 32 -7.65 -2.82 0.98
CA PRO A 32 -7.67 -2.48 -0.45
C PRO A 32 -6.27 -2.36 -1.08
N VAL A 33 -5.20 -2.56 -0.31
CA VAL A 33 -3.82 -2.32 -0.75
C VAL A 33 -3.32 -3.53 -1.53
N ILE A 34 -3.37 -3.43 -2.87
CA ILE A 34 -2.99 -4.52 -3.76
C ILE A 34 -1.54 -4.29 -4.23
N PRO A 35 -0.58 -5.13 -3.81
CA PRO A 35 0.77 -5.05 -4.32
C PRO A 35 0.82 -5.50 -5.79
N LEU A 36 1.45 -4.69 -6.63
CA LEU A 36 1.86 -5.11 -7.96
C LEU A 36 3.07 -6.04 -7.85
N LYS A 37 2.90 -7.26 -8.33
CA LYS A 37 4.02 -8.19 -8.56
C LYS A 37 4.82 -7.73 -9.78
N MET A 38 5.95 -7.10 -9.54
CA MET A 38 6.99 -6.89 -10.56
C MET A 38 8.00 -8.04 -10.44
N GLY A 39 7.68 -9.18 -11.08
CA GLY A 39 8.49 -10.39 -11.05
C GLY A 39 8.31 -11.25 -9.78
N GLU A 40 9.20 -12.24 -9.61
CA GLU A 40 9.07 -13.28 -8.57
C GLU A 40 9.29 -12.78 -7.14
N ARG A 41 10.01 -11.66 -6.95
CA ARG A 41 10.47 -11.22 -5.62
C ARG A 41 10.16 -9.77 -5.25
N PHE A 42 9.76 -8.93 -6.20
CA PHE A 42 9.54 -7.51 -5.96
C PHE A 42 8.05 -7.18 -5.99
N LEU A 43 7.56 -6.68 -4.85
CA LEU A 43 6.24 -6.08 -4.74
C LEU A 43 6.40 -4.57 -4.71
N ARG A 44 5.63 -3.87 -5.55
CA ARG A 44 5.52 -2.42 -5.56
C ARG A 44 4.07 -1.98 -5.45
N TYR A 45 3.84 -0.80 -4.91
CA TYR A 45 2.51 -0.21 -4.79
C TYR A 45 2.43 1.03 -5.67
N ARG A 46 1.34 1.19 -6.41
CA ARG A 46 1.14 2.45 -7.16
C ARG A 46 0.80 3.54 -6.17
N LEU A 47 1.48 4.67 -6.28
CA LEU A 47 1.19 5.83 -5.45
C LEU A 47 -0.29 6.24 -5.55
N SER A 48 -0.86 6.26 -6.76
CA SER A 48 -2.27 6.60 -6.97
C SER A 48 -3.25 5.68 -6.25
N ASP A 49 -2.90 4.40 -6.11
CA ASP A 49 -3.74 3.42 -5.39
C ASP A 49 -3.68 3.69 -3.90
N ILE A 50 -2.47 3.93 -3.37
CA ILE A 50 -2.25 4.34 -1.98
C ILE A 50 -3.03 5.61 -1.65
N GLU A 51 -3.00 6.63 -2.51
CA GLU A 51 -3.73 7.88 -2.30
C GLU A 51 -5.26 7.67 -2.28
N ARG A 52 -5.80 6.80 -3.14
CA ARG A 52 -7.22 6.44 -3.11
C ARG A 52 -7.59 5.74 -1.82
N ILE A 53 -6.76 4.80 -1.37
CA ILE A 53 -6.96 4.05 -0.14
C ILE A 53 -6.88 4.94 1.09
N GLU A 54 -5.91 5.85 1.13
CA GLU A 54 -5.78 6.86 2.19
C GLU A 54 -7.07 7.68 2.28
N ARG A 55 -7.60 8.11 1.13
CA ARG A 55 -8.86 8.87 1.05
C ARG A 55 -10.09 8.07 1.45
N GLU A 56 -10.18 6.80 1.03
CA GLU A 56 -11.28 5.90 1.41
C GLU A 56 -11.23 5.53 2.90
N ALA A 57 -10.03 5.37 3.47
CA ALA A 57 -9.84 5.12 4.89
C ALA A 57 -10.21 6.36 5.73
N GLU A 58 -9.87 7.56 5.25
CA GLU A 58 -10.29 8.82 5.87
C GLU A 58 -11.82 9.04 5.76
N ALA A 59 -12.42 8.74 4.61
CA ALA A 59 -13.86 8.88 4.39
C ALA A 59 -14.70 7.77 5.06
N GLY A 60 -14.11 6.61 5.35
CA GLY A 60 -14.76 5.44 5.94
C GLY A 60 -14.71 5.38 7.46
N ASN A 61 -14.21 6.42 8.14
CA ASN A 61 -14.17 6.50 9.60
C ASN A 61 -15.24 7.49 10.13
N PRO A 62 -16.49 7.05 10.40
CA PRO A 62 -17.41 7.78 11.27
C PRO A 62 -16.97 7.74 12.74
#